data_AF-A0AAV5HMU4-F1
#
_entry.id   AF-A0AAV5HMU4-F1
#
_cell.length_a   1.000
_cell.length_b   1.000
_cell.length_c   1.000
_cell.angle_alpha   90.00
_cell.angle_beta   90.00
_cell.angle_gamma   90.00
#
_symmetry.space_group_name_H-M   'P 1'
#
loop_
_entity.id
_entity.type
_entity.pdbx_description
1 polymer ?
#
loop_
_entity_poly.entity_id
_entity_poly.type
_entity_poly.pdbx_seq_one_letter_code
_entity_poly.pdbx_strand_id
1 'polypeptide(L)'
;MCLQGFGYKEPLVGFVLLNCLSFACHSLHGFSIPCNNVSLGGSCPASLYNVPNTCKSLEETAALFSVNSNAVNRTIDGFSIAINCSCLPGHDEFILHVDYEVQPGDKWESVSSKFGSFVVEKTERTLIAFQVVTLDLLCGCSKNGDVVIYRV
;
A
#
# COMPACT_ATOMS: atom_id res chain seq x y z
N MET A 1 -10.71 11.58 -13.10
CA MET A 1 -11.23 12.96 -13.00
C MET A 1 -11.55 13.20 -11.54
N CYS A 2 -10.90 14.13 -10.85
CA CYS A 2 -11.29 14.53 -9.50
C CYS A 2 -12.49 15.47 -9.63
N LEU A 3 -13.69 14.99 -9.31
CA LEU A 3 -14.90 15.81 -9.34
C LEU A 3 -15.00 16.66 -8.07
N GLN A 4 -15.06 17.98 -8.26
CA GLN A 4 -15.39 18.96 -7.23
C GLN A 4 -16.84 18.82 -6.79
N GLY A 5 -17.09 19.16 -5.52
CA GLY A 5 -18.28 18.82 -4.77
C GLY A 5 -19.57 19.56 -5.14
N PHE A 6 -20.66 19.03 -4.60
CA PHE A 6 -21.93 19.73 -4.42
C PHE A 6 -22.36 19.58 -2.97
N GLY A 7 -22.41 20.70 -2.25
CA GLY A 7 -23.07 20.79 -0.96
C GLY A 7 -24.58 20.93 -1.15
N TYR A 8 -25.36 20.26 -0.31
CA TYR A 8 -26.74 20.62 0.01
C TYR A 8 -27.04 20.33 1.49
N LYS A 9 -27.73 21.28 2.11
CA LYS A 9 -28.09 21.35 3.54
C LYS A 9 -29.23 20.36 3.89
N GLU A 10 -29.16 19.86 5.13
CA GLU A 10 -30.07 19.00 5.93
C GLU A 10 -31.50 19.57 6.17
N PRO A 11 -32.40 18.95 7.00
CA PRO A 11 -32.45 17.58 7.58
C PRO A 11 -33.82 16.89 7.37
N LEU A 12 -33.93 15.57 7.55
CA LEU A 12 -35.21 14.95 7.95
C LEU A 12 -35.00 13.69 8.80
N VAL A 13 -35.50 13.80 10.02
CA VAL A 13 -35.49 12.85 11.13
C VAL A 13 -36.39 11.65 10.79
N GLY A 14 -35.86 10.44 10.96
CA GLY A 14 -36.62 9.19 10.81
C GLY A 14 -35.88 8.02 11.45
N PHE A 15 -36.08 7.85 12.76
CA PHE A 15 -35.59 6.73 13.55
C PHE A 15 -36.13 5.39 13.01
N VAL A 16 -35.24 4.52 12.52
CA VAL A 16 -35.52 3.08 12.36
C VAL A 16 -34.48 2.34 13.21
N LEU A 17 -34.89 2.01 14.44
CA LEU A 17 -34.19 1.07 15.31
C LEU A 17 -34.45 -0.34 14.79
N LEU A 18 -33.47 -0.94 14.11
CA LEU A 18 -33.50 -2.38 13.82
C LEU A 18 -32.08 -2.97 13.83
N ASN A 19 -31.80 -3.66 14.94
CA ASN A 19 -30.82 -4.72 15.14
C ASN A 19 -29.35 -4.44 14.80
N CYS A 20 -28.60 -4.10 15.87
CA CYS A 20 -27.21 -4.52 16.02
C CYS A 20 -27.07 -6.01 15.69
N LEU A 21 -26.22 -6.34 14.73
CA LEU A 21 -25.23 -7.44 14.72
C LEU A 21 -24.73 -7.56 13.27
N SER A 22 -23.39 -7.52 13.10
CA SER A 22 -22.65 -7.80 11.85
C SER A 22 -22.18 -6.61 10.99
N PHE A 23 -21.77 -5.50 11.60
CA PHE A 23 -20.70 -4.67 11.01
C PHE A 23 -19.51 -4.63 11.95
N ALA A 24 -19.02 -5.81 12.33
CA ALA A 24 -17.58 -5.99 12.29
C ALA A 24 -17.22 -5.95 10.80
N CYS A 25 -17.18 -4.74 10.21
CA CYS A 25 -16.22 -4.49 9.14
C CYS A 25 -14.86 -4.65 9.82
N HIS A 26 -14.45 -5.90 9.99
CA HIS A 26 -13.06 -6.22 10.04
C HIS A 26 -12.54 -5.65 8.74
N SER A 27 -11.84 -4.51 8.81
CA SER A 27 -10.90 -4.13 7.78
C SER A 27 -10.18 -5.42 7.44
N LEU A 28 -10.39 -5.93 6.22
CA LEU A 28 -9.64 -7.07 5.73
C LEU A 28 -8.21 -6.55 5.62
N HIS A 29 -7.51 -6.60 6.74
CA HIS A 29 -6.09 -6.44 6.83
C HIS A 29 -5.56 -7.45 5.82
N GLY A 30 -4.97 -6.97 4.72
CA GLY A 30 -4.39 -7.85 3.73
C GLY A 30 -3.47 -8.82 4.48
N PHE A 31 -3.84 -10.09 4.56
CA PHE A 31 -3.03 -11.08 5.22
C PHE A 31 -1.73 -11.18 4.42
N SER A 32 -0.61 -10.92 5.07
CA SER A 32 0.70 -11.14 4.48
C SER A 32 0.79 -12.60 4.02
N ILE A 33 1.29 -12.82 2.81
CA ILE A 33 1.48 -14.17 2.30
C ILE A 33 2.80 -14.67 2.88
N PRO A 34 2.79 -15.71 3.73
CA PRO A 34 4.02 -16.23 4.32
C PRO A 34 4.89 -16.86 3.22
N CYS A 35 6.20 -16.79 3.39
CA CYS A 35 7.18 -17.39 2.46
C CYS A 35 7.09 -18.92 2.33
N ASN A 36 6.31 -19.59 3.18
CA ASN A 36 6.28 -21.04 3.27
C ASN A 36 5.92 -21.71 1.91
N ASN A 37 6.70 -22.75 1.57
CA ASN A 37 6.57 -23.59 0.37
C ASN A 37 7.02 -23.01 -0.98
N VAL A 38 7.75 -21.88 -1.00
CA VAL A 38 8.53 -21.47 -2.18
C VAL A 38 10.00 -21.60 -1.78
N SER A 39 10.73 -22.49 -2.46
CA SER A 39 12.17 -22.71 -2.26
C SER A 39 12.90 -21.39 -2.02
N LEU A 40 13.58 -21.28 -0.87
CA LEU A 40 14.40 -20.15 -0.42
C LEU A 40 15.04 -19.42 -1.62
N GLY A 41 14.52 -18.24 -1.96
CA GLY A 41 14.88 -17.50 -3.18
C GLY A 41 13.76 -17.29 -4.20
N GLY A 42 12.50 -17.58 -3.86
CA GLY A 42 11.36 -17.30 -4.72
C GLY A 42 11.11 -15.80 -4.90
N SER A 43 11.21 -15.31 -6.13
CA SER A 43 10.66 -14.02 -6.54
C SER A 43 9.55 -14.24 -7.56
N CYS A 44 8.59 -13.32 -7.63
CA CYS A 44 7.54 -13.34 -8.65
C CYS A 44 7.15 -11.92 -9.09
N PRO A 45 6.59 -11.78 -10.30
CA PRO A 45 5.83 -10.59 -10.66
C PRO A 45 4.62 -10.43 -9.73
N ALA A 46 4.38 -9.21 -9.27
CA ALA A 46 3.21 -8.83 -8.49
C ALA A 46 2.77 -7.40 -8.86
N SER A 47 1.60 -6.98 -8.38
CA SER A 47 1.13 -5.61 -8.55
C SER A 47 0.65 -5.02 -7.22
N LEU A 48 1.13 -3.81 -6.91
CA LEU A 48 0.62 -2.99 -5.81
C LEU A 48 -0.39 -2.00 -6.36
N TYR A 49 -1.52 -1.89 -5.68
CA TYR A 49 -2.54 -0.91 -6.03
C TYR A 49 -2.52 0.23 -5.01
N ASN A 50 -2.24 1.45 -5.47
CA ASN A 50 -2.05 2.63 -4.62
C ASN A 50 -3.00 3.76 -5.01
N VAL A 51 -3.79 4.23 -4.05
CA VAL A 51 -4.66 5.41 -4.16
C VAL A 51 -4.01 6.54 -3.37
N PRO A 52 -3.38 7.53 -4.03
CA PRO A 52 -2.69 8.58 -3.30
C PRO A 52 -3.67 9.59 -2.71
N ASN A 53 -3.33 10.11 -1.52
CA ASN A 53 -4.09 11.18 -0.85
C ASN A 53 -3.99 12.54 -1.57
N THR A 54 -3.03 12.70 -2.47
CA THR A 54 -2.81 13.91 -3.27
C THR A 54 -2.68 13.55 -4.74
N CYS A 55 -2.98 14.49 -5.62
CA CYS A 55 -2.71 14.32 -7.05
C CYS A 55 -1.23 14.01 -7.27
N LYS A 56 -0.94 12.91 -7.97
CA LYS A 56 0.41 12.52 -8.40
C LYS A 56 0.44 12.21 -9.88
N SER A 57 1.58 12.44 -10.52
CA SER A 57 1.88 11.97 -11.87
C SER A 57 2.30 10.49 -11.88
N LEU A 58 2.43 9.92 -13.08
CA LEU A 58 2.97 8.57 -13.26
C LEU A 58 4.45 8.53 -12.82
N GLU A 59 5.21 9.56 -13.17
CA GLU A 59 6.63 9.71 -12.84
C GLU A 59 6.84 9.87 -11.32
N GLU A 60 6.02 10.68 -10.65
CA GLU A 60 6.08 10.84 -9.19
C GLU A 60 5.73 9.54 -8.47
N THR A 61 4.80 8.76 -9.02
CA THR A 61 4.44 7.44 -8.48
C THR A 61 5.56 6.44 -8.71
N ALA A 62 6.14 6.41 -9.92
CA ALA A 62 7.25 5.54 -10.25
C ALA A 62 8.47 5.81 -9.37
N ALA A 63 8.81 7.09 -9.16
CA ALA A 63 9.89 7.51 -8.28
C ALA A 63 9.63 7.08 -6.82
N LEU A 64 8.40 7.25 -6.32
CA LEU A 64 8.03 6.85 -4.97
C LEU A 64 8.27 5.36 -4.72
N PHE A 65 7.90 4.49 -5.67
CA PHE A 65 8.06 3.04 -5.55
C PHE A 65 9.41 2.52 -6.10
N SER A 66 10.32 3.42 -6.48
CA SER A 66 11.62 3.08 -7.10
C SER A 66 11.50 2.15 -8.33
N VAL A 67 10.48 2.35 -9.16
CA VAL A 67 10.26 1.59 -10.40
C VAL A 67 10.36 2.48 -11.65
N ASN A 68 10.40 1.85 -12.83
CA ASN A 68 10.28 2.56 -14.09
C ASN A 68 8.84 3.06 -14.31
N SER A 69 8.64 4.21 -14.97
CA SER A 69 7.30 4.74 -15.27
C SER A 69 6.45 3.78 -16.12
N ASN A 70 7.08 2.95 -16.96
CA ASN A 70 6.38 1.92 -17.74
C ASN A 70 5.80 0.79 -16.87
N ALA A 71 6.25 0.66 -15.63
CA ALA A 71 5.69 -0.28 -14.66
C ALA A 71 4.46 0.29 -13.92
N VAL A 72 4.09 1.55 -14.18
CA VAL A 72 2.98 2.22 -13.51
C VAL A 72 1.85 2.46 -14.52
N ASN A 73 0.68 1.88 -14.24
CA ASN A 73 -0.53 2.11 -15.00
C ASN A 73 -1.52 2.95 -14.18
N ARG A 74 -2.10 3.99 -14.79
CA ARG A 74 -3.16 4.78 -14.16
C ARG A 74 -4.47 3.98 -14.14
N THR A 75 -5.17 3.98 -13.00
CA THR A 75 -6.51 3.41 -12.84
C THR A 75 -7.57 4.52 -12.73
N ILE A 76 -8.81 4.17 -12.41
CA ILE A 76 -9.93 5.13 -12.27
C ILE A 76 -9.65 6.16 -11.16
N ASP A 77 -9.01 5.71 -10.10
CA ASP A 77 -8.87 6.36 -8.79
C ASP A 77 -7.44 6.32 -8.23
N GLY A 78 -6.51 5.64 -8.88
CA GLY A 78 -5.14 5.51 -8.40
C GLY A 78 -4.19 4.95 -9.45
N PHE A 79 -3.30 4.08 -9.00
CA PHE A 79 -2.23 3.50 -9.81
C PHE A 79 -2.07 2.00 -9.52
N SER A 80 -1.80 1.23 -10.57
CA SER A 80 -1.32 -0.14 -10.49
C SER A 80 0.18 -0.14 -10.77
N ILE A 81 0.98 -0.57 -9.82
CA ILE A 81 2.45 -0.58 -9.88
C ILE A 81 2.91 -2.04 -10.00
N ALA A 82 3.46 -2.40 -11.15
CA ALA A 82 4.09 -3.69 -11.37
C ALA A 82 5.44 -3.75 -10.64
N ILE A 83 5.64 -4.79 -9.83
CA ILE A 83 6.83 -4.99 -9.00
C ILE A 83 7.32 -6.44 -9.08
N ASN A 84 8.55 -6.66 -8.64
CA ASN A 84 9.04 -8.00 -8.35
C ASN A 84 9.06 -8.21 -6.85
N CYS A 85 8.18 -9.08 -6.39
CA CYS A 85 8.06 -9.42 -5.00
C CYS A 85 9.00 -10.58 -4.65
N SER A 86 9.70 -10.51 -3.52
CA SER A 86 10.70 -11.52 -3.16
C SER A 86 10.58 -11.95 -1.71
N CYS A 87 10.83 -13.23 -1.43
CA CYS A 87 11.07 -13.69 -0.07
C CYS A 87 12.58 -13.58 0.24
N LEU A 88 12.95 -12.59 1.04
CA LEU A 88 14.35 -12.29 1.35
C LEU A 88 14.82 -13.01 2.63
N PRO A 89 16.12 -13.35 2.76
CA PRO A 89 16.64 -13.97 3.97
C PRO A 89 16.37 -13.10 5.21
N GLY A 90 15.83 -13.70 6.27
CA GLY A 90 15.48 -12.99 7.51
C GLY A 90 14.07 -12.38 7.52
N HIS A 91 13.27 -12.61 6.49
CA HIS A 91 11.86 -12.23 6.44
C HIS A 91 10.97 -13.47 6.35
N ASP A 92 9.85 -13.45 7.08
CA ASP A 92 8.83 -14.51 7.01
C ASP A 92 7.77 -14.25 5.93
N GLU A 93 7.84 -13.07 5.31
CA GLU A 93 6.85 -12.51 4.38
C GLU A 93 7.51 -12.07 3.08
N PHE A 94 6.71 -12.08 2.03
CA PHE A 94 7.08 -11.55 0.72
C PHE A 94 7.12 -10.02 0.75
N ILE A 95 8.27 -9.45 0.38
CA ILE A 95 8.50 -8.00 0.45
C ILE A 95 9.16 -7.44 -0.81
N LEU A 96 8.96 -6.13 -0.98
CA LEU A 96 9.72 -5.27 -1.88
C LEU A 96 10.50 -4.25 -1.03
N HIS A 97 11.80 -4.16 -1.23
CA HIS A 97 12.60 -3.08 -0.65
C HIS A 97 12.51 -1.83 -1.51
N VAL A 98 12.25 -0.70 -0.85
CA VAL A 98 12.23 0.63 -1.48
C VAL A 98 13.09 1.56 -0.65
N ASP A 99 14.03 2.23 -1.29
CA ASP A 99 14.82 3.27 -0.65
C ASP A 99 14.04 4.59 -0.64
N TYR A 100 13.88 5.16 0.55
CA TYR A 100 13.08 6.35 0.77
C TYR A 100 13.87 7.43 1.49
N GLU A 101 13.95 8.62 0.90
CA GLU A 101 14.51 9.79 1.57
C GLU A 101 13.46 10.42 2.49
N VAL A 102 13.69 10.32 3.80
CA VAL A 102 12.80 10.84 4.83
C VAL A 102 12.63 12.34 4.68
N GLN A 103 11.39 12.81 4.60
CA GLN A 103 11.08 14.22 4.48
C GLN A 103 10.93 14.86 5.86
N PRO A 104 11.16 16.18 5.99
CA PRO A 104 10.91 16.90 7.24
C PRO A 104 9.48 16.70 7.74
N GLY A 105 9.34 16.26 9.00
CA GLY A 105 8.05 16.03 9.64
C GLY A 105 7.43 14.66 9.37
N ASP A 106 8.10 13.77 8.62
CA ASP A 106 7.63 12.41 8.42
C ASP A 106 7.53 11.62 9.73
N LYS A 107 6.44 10.86 9.85
CA LYS A 107 6.20 9.84 10.85
C LYS A 107 5.96 8.51 10.14
N TRP A 108 6.09 7.38 10.84
CA TRP A 108 5.83 6.07 10.25
C TRP A 108 4.42 5.96 9.64
N GLU A 109 3.41 6.49 10.32
CA GLU A 109 2.04 6.56 9.81
C GLU A 109 1.95 7.37 8.49
N SER A 110 2.59 8.55 8.43
CA SER A 110 2.53 9.39 7.23
C SER A 110 3.28 8.75 6.07
N VAL A 111 4.45 8.14 6.33
CA VAL A 111 5.20 7.37 5.33
C VAL A 111 4.37 6.19 4.85
N SER A 112 3.83 5.37 5.75
CA SER A 112 2.99 4.21 5.40
C SER A 112 1.81 4.62 4.51
N SER A 113 1.13 5.74 4.83
CA SER A 113 0.03 6.25 4.01
C SER A 113 0.43 6.65 2.58
N LYS A 114 1.68 7.10 2.36
CA LYS A 114 2.18 7.45 1.01
C LYS A 114 2.27 6.22 0.11
N PHE A 115 2.44 5.05 0.71
CA PHE A 115 2.62 3.76 0.06
C PHE A 115 1.40 2.85 0.23
N GLY A 116 0.17 3.41 0.29
CA GLY A 116 -1.05 2.61 0.40
C GLY A 116 -1.08 1.68 1.61
N SER A 117 -0.39 2.07 2.68
CA SER A 117 -0.21 1.29 3.89
C SER A 117 0.53 -0.04 3.70
N PHE A 118 1.29 -0.25 2.62
CA PHE A 118 2.07 -1.48 2.43
C PHE A 118 3.33 -1.57 3.30
N VAL A 119 3.76 -0.46 3.90
CA VAL A 119 5.02 -0.40 4.66
C VAL A 119 4.91 -1.19 5.97
N VAL A 120 5.89 -2.05 6.22
CA VAL A 120 6.14 -2.69 7.52
C VAL A 120 6.85 -1.69 8.41
N GLU A 121 6.19 -1.28 9.49
CA GLU A 121 6.76 -0.34 10.45
C GLU A 121 7.87 -1.00 11.28
N LYS A 122 9.05 -0.36 11.30
CA LYS A 122 10.20 -0.76 12.12
C LYS A 122 10.27 0.13 13.35
N THR A 123 9.47 -0.17 14.36
CA THR A 123 9.26 0.66 15.57
C THR A 123 10.55 1.01 16.32
N GLU A 124 11.59 0.19 16.18
CA GLU A 124 12.92 0.41 16.73
C GLU A 124 13.76 1.45 15.98
N ARG A 125 13.33 1.87 14.78
CA ARG A 125 14.01 2.88 13.96
C ARG A 125 13.27 4.21 14.02
N THR A 126 13.97 5.25 14.42
CA THR A 126 13.47 6.63 14.32
C THR A 126 13.70 7.16 12.90
N LEU A 127 12.69 7.78 12.31
CA LEU A 127 12.82 8.46 11.03
C LEU A 127 13.54 9.81 11.22
N ILE A 128 14.68 9.97 10.57
CA ILE A 128 15.50 11.19 10.63
C ILE A 128 15.44 11.87 9.26
N ALA A 129 15.02 13.13 9.22
CA ALA A 129 14.88 13.87 7.97
C ALA A 129 16.17 13.88 7.14
N PHE A 130 16.01 13.83 5.82
CA PHE A 130 17.05 13.78 4.78
C PHE A 130 17.91 12.51 4.76
N GLN A 131 17.62 11.53 5.62
CA GLN A 131 18.27 10.22 5.53
C GLN A 131 17.51 9.30 4.58
N VAL A 132 18.26 8.49 3.83
CA VAL A 132 17.69 7.39 3.05
C VAL A 132 17.51 6.19 3.97
N VAL A 133 16.30 5.67 4.05
CA VAL A 133 15.94 4.46 4.79
C VAL A 133 15.35 3.42 3.84
N THR A 134 15.68 2.16 4.04
CA THR A 134 15.06 1.06 3.29
C THR A 134 13.76 0.66 3.97
N LEU A 135 12.66 0.87 3.26
CA LEU A 135 11.31 0.44 3.61
C LEU A 135 11.04 -0.95 3.08
N ASP A 136 10.29 -1.75 3.85
CA ASP A 136 9.82 -3.07 3.40
C ASP A 136 8.33 -2.95 3.10
N LEU A 137 7.97 -3.12 1.84
CA LEU A 137 6.58 -3.09 1.40
C LEU A 137 6.08 -4.53 1.27
N LEU A 138 4.99 -4.85 1.95
CA LEU A 138 4.34 -6.15 1.84
C LEU A 138 3.84 -6.36 0.42
N CYS A 139 4.20 -7.50 -0.14
CA CYS A 139 3.69 -7.97 -1.41
C CYS A 139 3.44 -9.48 -1.33
N GLY A 140 3.08 -10.13 -2.44
CA GLY A 140 2.71 -11.53 -2.39
C GLY A 140 2.79 -12.22 -3.74
N CYS A 141 3.13 -13.51 -3.66
CA CYS A 141 3.22 -14.41 -4.80
C CYS A 141 2.14 -15.48 -4.72
N SER A 142 1.45 -15.73 -5.83
CA SER A 142 0.55 -16.87 -5.98
C SER A 142 1.08 -17.81 -7.06
N LYS A 143 0.96 -19.12 -6.82
CA LYS A 143 1.34 -20.15 -7.79
C LYS A 143 0.50 -20.12 -9.07
N ASN A 144 -0.66 -19.45 -9.04
CA ASN A 144 -1.69 -19.52 -10.09
C ASN A 144 -2.01 -18.17 -10.77
N GLY A 145 -1.22 -17.11 -10.57
CA GLY A 145 -1.41 -15.83 -11.28
C GLY A 145 -0.93 -14.59 -10.51
N ASP A 146 -1.11 -13.42 -11.12
CA ASP A 146 -0.76 -12.13 -10.54
C ASP A 146 -1.61 -11.84 -9.29
N VAL A 147 -0.95 -11.56 -8.17
CA VAL A 147 -1.63 -11.17 -6.93
C VAL A 147 -1.67 -9.66 -6.84
N VAL A 148 -2.87 -9.12 -6.70
CA VAL A 148 -3.10 -7.71 -6.35
C VAL A 148 -3.35 -7.64 -4.85
N ILE A 149 -2.47 -6.97 -4.12
CA ILE A 149 -2.67 -6.72 -2.68
C ILE A 149 -3.20 -5.31 -2.53
N TYR A 150 -4.26 -5.20 -1.74
CA TYR A 150 -4.83 -3.93 -1.29
C TYR A 150 -4.85 -3.95 0.25
N ARG A 151 -4.53 -2.81 0.87
CA ARG A 151 -4.70 -2.60 2.31
C ARG A 151 -5.65 -1.40 2.47
N VAL A 152 -6.76 -1.61 3.18
CA VAL A 152 -7.79 -0.60 3.47
C VAL A 152 -7.57 -0.04 4.85
#